data_AF-A0A975G307-F1
#
_entry.id   AF-A0A975G307-F1
#
_cell.length_a   1.000
_cell.length_b   1.000
_cell.length_c   1.000
_cell.angle_alpha   90.00
_cell.angle_beta   90.00
_cell.angle_gamma   90.00
#
_symmetry.space_group_name_H-M   'P 1'
#
loop_
_entity.id
_entity.type
_entity.pdbx_description
1 polymer ?
#
loop_
_entity_poly.entity_id
_entity_poly.type
_entity_poly.pdbx_seq_one_letter_code
_entity_poly.pdbx_strand_id
1 'polypeptide(L)'
;MSVAPPVAHRSKAAPSAAPQTRGGWGVHGKAHDRTRLRLLGALRGGGELVWPAGAVQVTYELDLFGRGPLRVANGNLEGDFSSLIPNDPDEFARPMGLRLRLDDGGELEVTLIALDADGCEFDAQGAAVGAYMAARLDDGAPISDQQSARWI
;
A
#
# COMPACT_ATOMS: atom_id res chain seq x y z
N MET A 1 -54.10 82.48 -4.16
CA MET A 1 -55.33 81.94 -3.52
C MET A 1 -55.11 80.43 -3.44
N SER A 2 -54.91 79.88 -2.23
CA SER A 2 -55.91 79.06 -1.49
C SER A 2 -56.27 77.81 -2.30
N VAL A 3 -56.15 76.55 -1.84
CA VAL A 3 -56.45 75.92 -0.55
C VAL A 3 -55.73 74.55 -0.50
N ALA A 4 -55.46 74.06 0.71
CA ALA A 4 -54.80 72.79 1.04
C ALA A 4 -55.75 71.54 0.98
N PRO A 5 -55.46 70.44 1.71
CA PRO A 5 -55.12 69.06 1.28
C PRO A 5 -56.32 68.08 1.42
N PRO A 6 -56.22 66.72 1.30
CA PRO A 6 -55.87 65.90 2.48
C PRO A 6 -55.33 64.44 2.25
N VAL A 7 -54.65 63.95 3.30
CA VAL A 7 -54.76 62.63 3.97
C VAL A 7 -54.29 61.33 3.29
N ALA A 8 -53.43 60.65 4.07
CA ALA A 8 -52.82 59.35 3.90
C ALA A 8 -53.81 58.17 3.83
N HIS A 9 -53.41 57.08 3.15
CA HIS A 9 -53.72 55.73 3.61
C HIS A 9 -52.58 54.74 3.38
N ARG A 10 -52.41 53.94 4.43
CA ARG A 10 -51.47 52.86 4.72
C ARG A 10 -51.77 51.63 3.87
N SER A 11 -50.77 51.03 3.22
CA SER A 11 -50.82 49.65 2.75
C SER A 11 -49.56 48.88 3.16
N LYS A 12 -49.81 47.81 3.92
CA LYS A 12 -48.89 46.77 4.38
C LYS A 12 -48.88 45.63 3.34
N ALA A 13 -47.81 44.82 3.34
CA ALA A 13 -47.56 43.56 2.60
C ALA A 13 -46.72 43.75 1.32
N ALA A 14 -45.69 42.95 1.02
CA ALA A 14 -45.14 41.73 1.62
C ALA A 14 -43.63 41.62 1.29
N PRO A 15 -42.80 40.95 2.12
CA PRO A 15 -41.46 40.58 1.72
C PRO A 15 -41.51 39.47 0.65
N SER A 16 -40.81 39.71 -0.45
CA SER A 16 -40.55 38.73 -1.50
C SER A 16 -39.91 37.48 -0.91
N ALA A 17 -40.58 36.33 -1.05
CA ALA A 17 -40.04 35.04 -0.71
C ALA A 17 -38.90 34.70 -1.69
N ALA A 18 -37.66 34.79 -1.21
CA ALA A 18 -36.52 34.19 -1.89
C ALA A 18 -36.65 32.65 -1.82
N PRO A 19 -36.38 31.92 -2.91
CA PRO A 19 -36.39 30.47 -2.89
C PRO A 19 -35.34 29.97 -1.89
N GLN A 20 -35.79 29.07 -1.00
CA GLN A 20 -34.96 28.36 -0.05
C GLN A 20 -33.83 27.65 -0.79
N THR A 21 -32.61 28.17 -0.66
CA THR A 21 -31.41 27.42 -1.00
C THR A 21 -31.34 26.22 -0.08
N ARG A 22 -31.67 25.07 -0.65
CA ARG A 22 -31.47 23.74 -0.09
C ARG A 22 -29.97 23.45 -0.03
N GLY A 23 -29.25 24.17 0.83
CA GLY A 23 -27.86 23.92 1.18
C GLY A 23 -27.79 22.90 2.29
N GLY A 24 -28.17 21.66 1.99
CA GLY A 24 -27.97 20.55 2.92
C GLY A 24 -26.47 20.40 3.19
N TRP A 25 -26.10 20.58 4.45
CA TRP A 25 -24.78 20.20 4.98
C TRP A 25 -24.65 18.68 4.91
N GLY A 26 -24.26 18.17 3.75
CA GLY A 26 -23.86 16.79 3.55
C GLY A 26 -22.46 16.58 4.11
N VAL A 27 -22.39 16.37 5.41
CA VAL A 27 -21.19 15.84 6.07
C VAL A 27 -21.16 14.33 5.85
N HIS A 28 -20.00 13.85 5.36
CA HIS A 28 -19.51 12.47 5.34
C HIS A 28 -19.85 11.56 4.14
N GLY A 29 -18.94 11.58 3.18
CA GLY A 29 -18.49 10.40 2.46
C GLY A 29 -17.12 10.70 1.86
N LYS A 30 -16.04 10.52 2.63
CA LYS A 30 -14.70 10.48 2.03
C LYS A 30 -14.68 9.25 1.13
N ALA A 31 -14.94 9.44 -0.16
CA ALA A 31 -14.63 8.45 -1.17
C ALA A 31 -13.11 8.25 -1.09
N HIS A 32 -12.68 7.23 -0.37
CA HIS A 32 -11.29 6.83 -0.37
C HIS A 32 -10.92 6.59 -1.82
N ASP A 33 -9.93 7.34 -2.32
CA ASP A 33 -9.32 7.12 -3.64
C ASP A 33 -8.80 5.68 -3.70
N ARG A 34 -9.67 4.77 -4.15
CA ARG A 34 -9.47 3.31 -4.26
C ARG A 34 -8.77 2.94 -5.56
N THR A 35 -8.47 3.91 -6.43
CA THR A 35 -7.89 3.65 -7.75
C THR A 35 -6.36 3.74 -7.74
N ARG A 36 -5.76 4.44 -6.76
CA ARG A 36 -4.30 4.54 -6.64
C ARG A 36 -3.70 3.42 -5.79
N LEU A 37 -2.55 2.92 -6.24
CA LEU A 37 -1.66 2.09 -5.44
C LEU A 37 -1.05 2.96 -4.33
N ARG A 38 -1.07 2.47 -3.09
CA ARG A 38 -0.53 3.18 -1.93
C ARG A 38 0.54 2.33 -1.27
N LEU A 39 1.66 2.96 -0.90
CA LEU A 39 2.63 2.35 0.01
C LEU A 39 1.97 2.19 1.38
N LEU A 40 1.90 0.96 1.86
CA LEU A 40 1.39 0.59 3.17
C LEU A 40 2.51 0.56 4.21
N GLY A 41 3.73 0.29 3.76
CA GLY A 41 4.97 0.55 4.48
C GLY A 41 6.13 -0.24 3.90
N ALA A 42 7.28 -0.16 4.56
CA ALA A 42 8.52 -0.78 4.13
C ALA A 42 9.07 -1.64 5.27
N LEU A 43 9.69 -2.77 4.91
CA LEU A 43 10.35 -3.69 5.81
C LEU A 43 11.80 -3.86 5.34
N ARG A 44 12.73 -3.88 6.28
CA ARG A 44 14.16 -4.08 6.06
C ARG A 44 14.64 -5.04 7.13
N GLY A 45 15.44 -6.05 6.79
CA GLY A 45 15.86 -7.04 7.77
C GLY A 45 16.65 -8.20 7.19
N GLY A 46 17.05 -9.12 8.06
CA GLY A 46 17.64 -10.40 7.65
C GLY A 46 16.54 -11.43 7.38
N GLY A 47 16.82 -12.37 6.50
CA GLY A 47 15.89 -13.45 6.18
C GLY A 47 16.59 -14.60 5.47
N GLU A 48 15.78 -15.48 4.92
CA GLU A 48 16.26 -16.63 4.15
C GLU A 48 15.41 -16.79 2.89
N LEU A 49 16.05 -16.82 1.73
CA LEU A 49 15.41 -17.20 0.48
C LEU A 49 15.49 -18.73 0.36
N VAL A 50 14.35 -19.39 0.20
CA VAL A 50 14.20 -20.86 0.20
C VAL A 50 13.62 -21.32 -1.13
N TRP A 51 14.18 -22.39 -1.69
CA TRP A 51 13.70 -23.07 -2.90
C TRP A 51 13.82 -24.59 -2.74
N PRO A 52 13.23 -25.43 -3.63
CA PRO A 52 13.24 -26.89 -3.45
C PRO A 52 14.62 -27.53 -3.30
N ALA A 53 15.66 -26.91 -3.89
CA ALA A 53 17.02 -27.44 -3.89
C ALA A 53 17.91 -26.85 -2.78
N GLY A 54 17.45 -25.83 -2.02
CA GLY A 54 18.30 -25.19 -1.02
C GLY A 54 17.72 -23.92 -0.42
N ALA A 55 18.55 -23.24 0.35
CA ALA A 55 18.24 -21.96 0.95
C ALA A 55 19.50 -21.12 1.07
N VAL A 56 19.35 -19.79 1.04
CA VAL A 56 20.43 -18.83 1.27
C VAL A 56 19.98 -17.73 2.22
N GLN A 57 20.87 -17.34 3.13
CA GLN A 57 20.67 -16.19 4.00
C GLN A 57 20.75 -14.90 3.18
N VAL A 58 19.81 -14.00 3.41
CA VAL A 58 19.69 -12.74 2.66
C VAL A 58 19.44 -11.57 3.60
N THR A 59 19.84 -10.38 3.17
CA THR A 59 19.27 -9.13 3.66
C THR A 59 18.17 -8.70 2.68
N TYR A 60 16.98 -8.40 3.18
CA TYR A 60 15.87 -7.98 2.33
C TYR A 60 15.56 -6.49 2.50
N GLU A 61 15.17 -5.90 1.37
CA GLU A 61 14.49 -4.63 1.29
C GLU A 61 13.14 -4.81 0.62
N LEU A 62 12.04 -4.71 1.38
CA LEU A 62 10.69 -4.99 0.90
C LEU A 62 9.74 -3.80 1.08
N ASP A 63 9.05 -3.41 0.03
CA ASP A 63 8.02 -2.38 0.06
C ASP A 63 6.63 -3.02 -0.16
N LEU A 64 5.68 -2.66 0.70
CA LEU A 64 4.33 -3.24 0.75
C LEU A 64 3.33 -2.27 0.15
N PHE A 65 2.61 -2.68 -0.89
CA PHE A 65 1.64 -1.85 -1.58
C PHE A 65 0.21 -2.40 -1.50
N GLY A 66 -0.76 -1.48 -1.49
CA GLY A 66 -2.18 -1.81 -1.45
C GLY A 66 -3.04 -0.97 -2.40
N ARG A 67 -4.02 -1.62 -3.04
CA ARG A 67 -5.09 -0.97 -3.81
C ARG A 67 -6.40 -1.75 -3.69
N GLY A 68 -7.34 -1.26 -2.89
CA GLY A 68 -8.59 -2.00 -2.64
C GLY A 68 -8.30 -3.35 -1.97
N PRO A 69 -8.70 -4.50 -2.56
CA PRO A 69 -8.32 -5.83 -2.05
C PRO A 69 -6.93 -6.30 -2.53
N LEU A 70 -6.34 -5.64 -3.52
CA LEU A 70 -5.03 -6.02 -4.05
C LEU A 70 -3.94 -5.70 -3.03
N ARG A 71 -3.04 -6.66 -2.81
CA ARG A 71 -1.81 -6.53 -2.02
C ARG A 71 -0.65 -7.03 -2.87
N VAL A 72 0.41 -6.23 -2.93
CA VAL A 72 1.63 -6.52 -3.68
C VAL A 72 2.80 -6.16 -2.78
N ALA A 73 3.88 -6.90 -2.91
CA ALA A 73 5.16 -6.62 -2.31
C ALA A 73 6.20 -6.59 -3.44
N ASN A 74 7.14 -5.66 -3.41
CA ASN A 74 8.30 -5.71 -4.28
C ASN A 74 9.55 -5.40 -3.45
N GLY A 75 10.72 -5.74 -3.96
CA GLY A 75 11.91 -5.53 -3.17
C GLY A 75 13.20 -6.01 -3.79
N ASN A 76 14.25 -5.84 -3.02
CA ASN A 76 15.58 -6.33 -3.31
C ASN A 76 16.03 -7.31 -2.22
N LEU A 77 16.86 -8.27 -2.61
CA LEU A 77 17.55 -9.19 -1.74
C LEU A 77 19.05 -9.06 -2.01
N GLU A 78 19.84 -9.07 -0.94
CA GLU A 78 21.31 -9.11 -0.98
C GLU A 78 21.78 -10.39 -0.30
N GLY A 79 22.67 -11.15 -0.96
CA GLY A 79 23.15 -12.45 -0.49
C GLY A 79 23.97 -13.18 -1.56
N ASP A 80 24.51 -14.37 -1.23
CA ASP A 80 25.27 -15.18 -2.21
C ASP A 80 24.33 -16.05 -3.05
N PHE A 81 23.90 -15.53 -4.20
CA PHE A 81 22.99 -16.23 -5.10
C PHE A 81 23.71 -17.09 -6.14
N SER A 82 25.01 -17.32 -6.01
CA SER A 82 25.80 -18.12 -6.97
C SER A 82 25.19 -19.51 -7.21
N SER A 83 24.53 -20.09 -6.20
CA SER A 83 23.85 -21.39 -6.31
C SER A 83 22.52 -21.37 -7.07
N LEU A 84 21.94 -20.18 -7.27
CA LEU A 84 20.68 -19.97 -7.99
C LEU A 84 20.91 -19.58 -9.46
N ILE A 85 22.11 -19.11 -9.79
CA ILE A 85 22.49 -18.79 -11.16
C ILE A 85 22.84 -20.10 -11.87
N PRO A 86 22.09 -20.49 -12.93
CA PRO A 86 22.45 -21.66 -13.71
C PRO A 86 23.81 -21.45 -14.37
N ASN A 87 24.63 -22.50 -14.41
CA ASN A 87 25.92 -22.47 -15.09
C ASN A 87 25.77 -22.33 -16.62
N ASP A 88 24.60 -22.68 -17.14
CA ASP A 88 24.25 -22.57 -18.56
C ASP A 88 23.16 -21.49 -18.75
N PRO A 89 23.42 -20.41 -19.50
CA PRO A 89 22.44 -19.36 -19.76
C PRO A 89 21.21 -19.85 -20.53
N ASP A 90 21.30 -20.97 -21.25
CA ASP A 90 20.15 -21.59 -21.94
C ASP A 90 19.27 -22.42 -20.99
N GLU A 91 19.74 -22.68 -19.77
CA GLU A 91 19.04 -23.41 -18.71
C GLU A 91 18.35 -22.46 -17.71
N PHE A 92 17.93 -21.27 -18.17
CA PHE A 92 17.20 -20.27 -17.36
C PHE A 92 15.77 -20.74 -17.01
N ALA A 93 15.63 -21.93 -16.44
CA ALA A 93 14.46 -22.35 -15.70
C ALA A 93 14.41 -21.49 -14.44
N ARG A 94 13.60 -20.43 -14.46
CA ARG A 94 13.35 -19.59 -13.27
C ARG A 94 13.04 -20.51 -12.09
N PRO A 95 13.76 -20.39 -10.95
CA PRO A 95 13.50 -21.25 -9.81
C PRO A 95 12.02 -21.10 -9.41
N MET A 96 11.26 -22.19 -9.45
CA MET A 96 9.85 -22.20 -9.07
C MET A 96 9.71 -22.45 -7.57
N GLY A 97 8.68 -21.87 -6.96
CA GLY A 97 8.38 -22.07 -5.54
C GLY A 97 9.38 -21.41 -4.60
N LEU A 98 9.95 -20.27 -5.01
CA LEU A 98 10.78 -19.45 -4.15
C LEU A 98 9.95 -18.83 -3.04
N ARG A 99 10.45 -18.94 -1.82
CA ARG A 99 9.84 -18.35 -0.63
C ARG A 99 10.86 -17.54 0.13
N LEU A 100 10.54 -16.29 0.42
CA LEU A 100 11.29 -15.45 1.34
C LEU A 100 10.74 -15.66 2.75
N ARG A 101 11.55 -16.20 3.64
CA ARG A 101 11.29 -16.28 5.07
C ARG A 101 11.93 -15.09 5.77
N LEU A 102 11.11 -14.27 6.40
CA LEU A 102 11.50 -13.08 7.15
C LEU A 102 11.99 -13.47 8.56
N ASP A 103 12.71 -12.57 9.23
CA ASP A 103 13.21 -12.78 10.60
C ASP A 103 12.10 -12.96 11.64
N ASP A 104 10.95 -12.33 11.42
CA ASP A 104 9.74 -12.49 12.24
C ASP A 104 9.01 -13.83 12.02
N GLY A 105 9.54 -14.68 11.13
CA GLY A 105 8.98 -15.98 10.78
C GLY A 105 7.89 -15.93 9.71
N GLY A 106 7.54 -14.75 9.20
CA GLY A 106 6.65 -14.61 8.06
C GLY A 106 7.24 -15.22 6.79
N GLU A 107 6.40 -15.83 5.95
CA GLU A 107 6.81 -16.36 4.65
C GLU A 107 6.05 -15.67 3.51
N LEU A 108 6.77 -15.28 2.47
CA LEU A 108 6.24 -14.70 1.24
C LEU A 108 6.66 -15.56 0.06
N GLU A 109 5.72 -15.97 -0.77
CA GLU A 109 6.05 -16.52 -2.09
C GLU A 109 6.53 -15.38 -2.99
N VAL A 110 7.73 -15.52 -3.56
CA VAL A 110 8.38 -14.49 -4.35
C VAL A 110 8.67 -14.98 -5.76
N THR A 111 8.67 -14.05 -6.70
CA THR A 111 9.11 -14.27 -8.08
C THR A 111 10.28 -13.34 -8.35
N LEU A 112 11.43 -13.90 -8.74
CA LEU A 112 12.60 -13.09 -9.10
C LEU A 112 12.37 -12.42 -10.46
N ILE A 113 12.67 -11.13 -10.50
CA ILE A 113 12.59 -10.27 -11.69
C ILE A 113 13.98 -10.15 -12.31
N ALA A 114 15.00 -9.93 -11.47
CA ALA A 114 16.41 -9.86 -11.83
C ALA A 114 17.24 -10.65 -10.82
N LEU A 115 18.32 -11.30 -11.27
CA LEU A 115 19.19 -12.12 -10.43
C LEU A 115 20.62 -11.94 -10.89
N ASP A 116 21.45 -11.46 -9.96
CA ASP A 116 22.91 -11.35 -10.05
C ASP A 116 23.54 -12.19 -8.93
N ALA A 117 24.88 -12.28 -8.89
CA ALA A 117 25.58 -13.15 -7.94
C ALA A 117 25.42 -12.70 -6.48
N ASP A 118 25.28 -11.40 -6.26
CA ASP A 118 25.21 -10.74 -4.95
C ASP A 118 23.85 -10.07 -4.67
N GLY A 119 23.00 -9.93 -5.69
CA GLY A 119 21.75 -9.18 -5.62
C GLY A 119 20.61 -9.81 -6.41
N CYS A 120 19.37 -9.56 -5.97
CA CYS A 120 18.18 -10.01 -6.66
C CYS A 120 17.01 -9.04 -6.46
N GLU A 121 16.28 -8.71 -7.52
CA GLU A 121 14.99 -8.00 -7.45
C GLU A 121 13.85 -9.01 -7.50
N PHE A 122 12.81 -8.79 -6.69
CA PHE A 122 11.65 -9.68 -6.63
C PHE A 122 10.31 -8.95 -6.56
N ASP A 123 9.28 -9.65 -7.03
CA ASP A 123 7.88 -9.33 -6.81
C ASP A 123 7.21 -10.44 -5.99
N ALA A 124 6.28 -10.06 -5.13
CA ALA A 124 5.39 -10.97 -4.43
C ALA A 124 3.95 -10.48 -4.55
N GLN A 125 3.02 -11.38 -4.83
CA GLN A 125 1.60 -11.05 -4.95
C GLN A 125 0.72 -12.22 -4.53
N GLY A 126 -0.58 -11.94 -4.39
CA GLY A 126 -1.57 -12.97 -4.15
C GLY A 126 -1.88 -13.21 -2.67
N ALA A 127 -2.45 -14.38 -2.39
CA ALA A 127 -3.04 -14.68 -1.08
C ALA A 127 -2.01 -14.68 0.06
N ALA A 128 -0.77 -15.13 -0.20
CA ALA A 128 0.29 -15.16 0.81
C ALA A 128 0.66 -13.75 1.30
N VAL A 129 0.85 -12.81 0.37
CA VAL A 129 1.10 -11.40 0.69
C VAL A 129 -0.09 -10.79 1.43
N GLY A 130 -1.31 -11.10 0.99
CA GLY A 130 -2.54 -10.67 1.65
C GLY A 130 -2.65 -11.18 3.10
N ALA A 131 -2.33 -12.45 3.32
CA ALA A 131 -2.38 -13.10 4.63
C ALA A 131 -1.31 -12.55 5.58
N TYR A 132 -0.07 -12.40 5.09
CA TYR A 132 1.01 -11.79 5.86
C TYR A 132 0.67 -10.36 6.29
N MET A 133 0.16 -9.53 5.35
CA MET A 133 -0.24 -8.18 5.68
C MET A 133 -1.45 -8.12 6.63
N ALA A 134 -2.40 -9.05 6.53
CA ALA A 134 -3.53 -9.13 7.45
C ALA A 134 -3.07 -9.44 8.88
N ALA A 135 -2.23 -10.48 9.04
CA ALA A 135 -1.66 -10.84 10.34
C ALA A 135 -0.89 -9.66 10.96
N ARG A 136 -0.03 -9.00 10.17
CA ARG A 136 0.78 -7.87 10.64
C ARG A 136 -0.05 -6.64 11.04
N LEU A 137 -1.11 -6.34 10.30
CA LEU A 137 -1.99 -5.20 10.58
C LEU A 137 -2.90 -5.47 11.80
N ASP A 138 -3.37 -6.71 11.97
CA ASP A 138 -4.24 -7.11 13.08
C ASP A 138 -3.48 -7.19 14.42
N ASP A 139 -2.19 -7.55 14.39
CA ASP A 139 -1.33 -7.59 15.59
C ASP A 139 -1.00 -6.19 16.16
N GLY A 140 -1.42 -5.11 15.48
CA GLY A 140 -1.11 -3.74 15.89
C GLY A 140 0.38 -3.41 15.85
N ALA A 141 1.20 -4.31 15.29
CA ALA A 141 2.61 -4.07 15.06
C ALA A 141 2.72 -2.90 14.07
N PRO A 142 3.33 -1.77 14.47
CA PRO A 142 3.50 -0.67 13.55
C PRO A 142 4.32 -1.17 12.36
N ILE A 143 3.83 -0.94 11.13
CA ILE A 143 4.68 -0.98 9.95
C ILE A 143 5.58 0.26 10.04
N SER A 144 6.59 0.17 10.89
CA SER A 144 7.53 1.25 11.15
C SER A 144 8.66 1.17 10.14
N ASP A 145 9.05 2.31 9.57
CA ASP A 145 10.29 2.50 8.79
C ASP A 145 11.58 2.18 9.60
N GLN A 146 11.47 1.76 10.86
CA GLN A 146 12.59 1.50 11.76
C GLN A 146 12.65 0.02 12.20
N GLN A 147 13.24 -0.82 11.37
CA GLN A 147 14.17 -1.82 11.89
C GLN A 147 15.55 -1.46 11.37
N SER A 148 16.11 -0.40 11.95
CA SER A 148 17.53 -0.09 11.82
C SER A 148 18.32 -1.23 12.47
N ALA A 149 18.78 -2.16 11.64
CA ALA A 149 20.13 -2.69 11.66
C ALA A 149 20.78 -2.73 13.06
N ARG A 150 20.40 -3.70 13.89
CA ARG A 150 21.25 -4.15 15.00
C ARG A 150 22.14 -5.28 14.48
N TRP A 151 23.18 -4.91 13.73
CA TRP A 151 24.32 -5.79 13.48
C TRP A 151 25.22 -5.74 14.72
N ILE A 152 25.43 -6.88 15.37
CA ILE A 152 26.47 -7.10 16.39
C ILE A 152 27.67 -7.71 15.68
#